data_AF-A0A4Q3JBX9-F1
#
_entry.id   AF-A0A4Q3JBX9-F1
#
_cell.length_a   1.000
_cell.length_b   1.000
_cell.length_c   1.000
_cell.angle_alpha   90.00
_cell.angle_beta   90.00
_cell.angle_gamma   90.00
#
_symmetry.space_group_name_H-M   'P 1'
#
loop_
_entity.id
_entity.type
_entity.pdbx_description
1 polymer ?
#
loop_
_entity_poly.entity_id
_entity_poly.type
_entity_poly.pdbx_seq_one_letter_code
_entity_poly.pdbx_strand_id
1 'polypeptide(L)'
;MSIDAFRAELGDIPVQDHPRIVQQRSRDHYWYSPVLKAKLDHVTADIVVSPRSNEEVRTVLRVAFKHDIAITPRGAGTGNYGQAMPLSGGAILDLMNMDKVLDIRPDRVRAQAGAIIEKIDHETRAAVGGELRFHPSTYRMASIGGFIAGGSGGVGSIRWGGLRALGSILGLKVITCEAEPRELDLVGEDILKVAHAYGTNGIIVEAELPLAPAHDWVDMIVGFDDFIEACRFSEAVALQDGLLIKELSPCAAPIPEAYF
;
A
#
# COMPACT_ATOMS: atom_id res chain seq x y z
N MET A 1 -19.42 4.92 -24.25
CA MET A 1 -19.33 3.48 -23.94
C MET A 1 -20.01 3.27 -22.59
N SER A 2 -20.68 2.13 -22.35
CA SER A 2 -21.57 1.97 -21.19
C SER A 2 -20.94 1.12 -20.10
N ILE A 3 -20.97 1.60 -18.86
CA ILE A 3 -20.58 0.84 -17.67
C ILE A 3 -21.40 -0.45 -17.52
N ASP A 4 -22.63 -0.48 -18.04
CA ASP A 4 -23.49 -1.66 -18.05
C ASP A 4 -22.92 -2.77 -18.93
N ALA A 5 -22.34 -2.41 -20.09
CA ALA A 5 -21.72 -3.37 -20.99
C ALA A 5 -20.42 -3.93 -20.40
N PHE A 6 -19.63 -3.07 -19.75
CA PHE A 6 -18.47 -3.49 -18.98
C PHE A 6 -18.87 -4.49 -17.89
N ARG A 7 -19.85 -4.13 -17.05
CA ARG A 7 -20.35 -4.98 -15.96
C ARG A 7 -20.88 -6.33 -16.46
N ALA A 8 -21.64 -6.35 -17.54
CA ALA A 8 -22.22 -7.58 -18.09
C ALA A 8 -21.16 -8.61 -18.53
N GLU A 9 -19.97 -8.15 -18.94
CA GLU A 9 -18.86 -9.01 -19.37
C GLU A 9 -17.94 -9.47 -18.23
N LEU A 10 -18.13 -8.98 -17.00
CA LEU A 10 -17.32 -9.39 -15.83
C LEU A 10 -17.71 -10.75 -15.25
N GLY A 11 -18.84 -11.34 -15.67
CA GLY A 11 -19.29 -12.64 -15.17
C GLY A 11 -19.66 -12.59 -13.68
N ASP A 12 -19.06 -13.48 -12.88
CA ASP A 12 -19.33 -13.62 -11.44
C ASP A 12 -18.35 -12.84 -10.54
N ILE A 13 -17.45 -12.04 -11.13
CA ILE A 13 -16.52 -11.20 -10.38
C ILE A 13 -17.34 -10.24 -9.50
N PRO A 14 -17.06 -10.15 -8.18
CA PRO A 14 -17.83 -9.27 -7.29
C PRO A 14 -17.81 -7.82 -7.74
N VAL A 15 -18.99 -7.22 -7.84
CA VAL A 15 -19.19 -5.81 -8.19
C VAL A 15 -20.06 -5.08 -7.17
N GLN A 16 -19.83 -3.78 -7.05
CA GLN A 16 -20.63 -2.88 -6.23
C GLN A 16 -20.88 -1.57 -7.00
N ASP A 17 -22.14 -1.24 -7.20
CA ASP A 17 -22.61 -0.07 -7.96
C ASP A 17 -23.53 0.85 -7.13
N HIS A 18 -23.77 0.56 -5.85
CA HIS A 18 -24.55 1.43 -4.98
C HIS A 18 -23.82 2.77 -4.78
N PRO A 19 -24.40 3.92 -5.17
CA PRO A 19 -23.69 5.20 -5.27
C PRO A 19 -22.94 5.61 -3.99
N ARG A 20 -23.56 5.41 -2.82
CA ARG A 20 -22.91 5.74 -1.54
C ARG A 20 -21.68 4.88 -1.25
N ILE A 21 -21.71 3.59 -1.61
CA ILE A 21 -20.61 2.67 -1.33
C ILE A 21 -19.47 2.94 -2.32
N VAL A 22 -19.80 3.15 -3.59
CA VAL A 22 -18.82 3.54 -4.61
C VAL A 22 -18.14 4.85 -4.23
N GLN A 23 -18.90 5.88 -3.83
CA GLN A 23 -18.34 7.16 -3.39
C GLN A 23 -17.39 7.00 -2.19
N GLN A 24 -17.75 6.15 -1.23
CA GLN A 24 -16.90 5.85 -0.08
C GLN A 24 -15.59 5.17 -0.51
N ARG A 25 -15.66 4.18 -1.40
CA ARG A 25 -14.48 3.47 -1.91
C ARG A 25 -13.66 4.29 -2.91
N SER A 26 -14.24 5.35 -3.47
CA SER A 26 -13.55 6.30 -4.36
C SER A 26 -12.69 7.32 -3.64
N ARG A 27 -12.65 7.30 -2.31
CA ARG A 27 -11.92 8.27 -1.50
C ARG A 27 -10.83 7.55 -0.68
N ASP A 28 -9.66 8.16 -0.62
CA ASP A 28 -8.64 7.84 0.39
C ASP A 28 -8.61 8.96 1.45
N HIS A 29 -7.50 9.13 2.16
CA HIS A 29 -7.31 10.20 3.15
C HIS A 29 -6.81 11.52 2.52
N TYR A 30 -7.10 11.78 1.24
CA TYR A 30 -6.78 13.05 0.55
C TYR A 30 -7.18 14.30 1.34
N TRP A 31 -8.24 14.21 2.15
CA TRP A 31 -8.77 15.30 2.94
C TRP A 31 -7.83 15.81 4.05
N TYR A 32 -6.72 15.10 4.34
CA TYR A 32 -5.64 15.61 5.17
C TYR A 32 -5.05 16.91 4.60
N SER A 33 -5.08 17.08 3.27
CA SER A 33 -4.77 18.34 2.62
C SER A 33 -6.05 19.14 2.37
N PRO A 34 -6.21 20.35 2.95
CA PRO A 34 -7.35 21.21 2.66
C PRO A 34 -7.48 21.55 1.16
N VAL A 35 -6.35 21.63 0.46
CA VAL A 35 -6.30 21.88 -0.98
C VAL A 35 -6.87 20.71 -1.77
N LEU A 36 -6.42 19.48 -1.46
CA LEU A 36 -6.96 18.28 -2.13
C LEU A 36 -8.42 18.07 -1.75
N LYS A 37 -8.80 18.33 -0.49
CA LYS A 37 -10.19 18.28 -0.04
C LYS A 37 -11.09 19.12 -0.93
N ALA A 38 -10.73 20.39 -1.15
CA ALA A 38 -11.51 21.29 -1.98
C ALA A 38 -11.54 20.86 -3.46
N LYS A 39 -10.43 20.30 -3.97
CA LYS A 39 -10.30 19.93 -5.39
C LYS A 39 -10.95 18.59 -5.75
N LEU A 40 -10.96 17.61 -4.85
CA LEU A 40 -11.31 16.23 -5.17
C LEU A 40 -12.64 15.75 -4.56
N ASP A 41 -13.39 16.62 -3.87
CA ASP A 41 -14.64 16.21 -3.19
C ASP A 41 -15.70 15.63 -4.14
N HIS A 42 -15.71 16.07 -5.40
CA HIS A 42 -16.65 15.60 -6.43
C HIS A 42 -16.23 14.29 -7.10
N VAL A 43 -15.02 13.79 -6.86
CA VAL A 43 -14.48 12.62 -7.55
C VAL A 43 -15.14 11.34 -7.04
N THR A 44 -15.66 10.53 -7.96
CA THR A 44 -16.24 9.20 -7.70
C THR A 44 -16.10 8.30 -8.92
N ALA A 45 -15.97 7.00 -8.70
CA ALA A 45 -16.11 5.99 -9.74
C ALA A 45 -17.59 5.76 -10.09
N ASP A 46 -17.83 5.00 -11.15
CA ASP A 46 -19.12 4.45 -11.52
C ASP A 46 -19.37 3.08 -10.87
N ILE A 47 -18.31 2.28 -10.70
CA ILE A 47 -18.40 0.92 -10.15
C ILE A 47 -17.12 0.53 -9.39
N VAL A 48 -17.26 -0.39 -8.44
CA VAL A 48 -16.13 -1.07 -7.78
C VAL A 48 -16.15 -2.54 -8.17
N VAL A 49 -15.00 -3.07 -8.58
CA VAL A 49 -14.80 -4.47 -8.96
C VAL A 49 -13.76 -5.08 -8.04
N SER A 50 -14.05 -6.24 -7.43
CA SER A 50 -13.20 -6.85 -6.40
C SER A 50 -12.76 -8.26 -6.78
N PRO A 51 -11.77 -8.41 -7.68
CA PRO A 51 -11.27 -9.70 -8.14
C PRO A 51 -10.67 -10.54 -7.01
N ARG A 52 -10.73 -11.86 -7.17
CA ARG A 52 -10.28 -12.87 -6.18
C ARG A 52 -9.02 -13.61 -6.63
N SER A 53 -8.55 -13.38 -7.85
CA SER A 53 -7.40 -14.06 -8.45
C SER A 53 -6.74 -13.22 -9.55
N ASN A 54 -5.52 -13.59 -9.92
CA ASN A 54 -4.80 -12.95 -11.04
C ASN A 54 -5.59 -13.09 -12.36
N GLU A 55 -6.26 -14.22 -12.60
CA GLU A 55 -7.09 -14.42 -13.79
C GLU A 55 -8.34 -13.53 -13.80
N GLU A 56 -8.96 -13.28 -12.64
CA GLU A 56 -10.03 -12.29 -12.54
C GLU A 56 -9.50 -10.87 -12.81
N VAL A 57 -8.32 -10.50 -12.29
CA VAL A 57 -7.68 -9.21 -12.63
C VAL A 57 -7.45 -9.08 -14.13
N ARG A 58 -6.89 -10.11 -14.81
CA ARG A 58 -6.71 -10.12 -16.27
C ARG A 58 -8.04 -9.96 -16.99
N THR A 59 -9.09 -10.64 -16.53
CA THR A 59 -10.43 -10.51 -17.10
C THR A 59 -10.95 -9.07 -16.97
N VAL A 60 -10.85 -8.45 -15.79
CA VAL A 60 -11.28 -7.06 -15.59
C VAL A 60 -10.52 -6.11 -16.52
N LEU A 61 -9.19 -6.22 -16.58
CA LEU A 61 -8.35 -5.34 -17.40
C LEU A 61 -8.64 -5.49 -18.90
N ARG A 62 -8.81 -6.73 -19.38
CA ARG A 62 -9.18 -7.01 -20.78
C ARG A 62 -10.53 -6.42 -21.16
N VAL A 63 -11.53 -6.59 -20.29
CA VAL A 63 -12.88 -6.04 -20.52
C VAL A 63 -12.87 -4.51 -20.42
N ALA A 64 -12.10 -3.94 -19.48
CA ALA A 64 -11.92 -2.50 -19.37
C ALA A 64 -11.27 -1.91 -20.62
N PHE A 65 -10.21 -2.56 -21.14
CA PHE A 65 -9.54 -2.15 -22.37
C PHE A 65 -10.49 -2.19 -23.58
N LYS A 66 -11.31 -3.25 -23.70
CA LYS A 66 -12.30 -3.40 -24.78
C LYS A 66 -13.34 -2.27 -24.78
N HIS A 67 -13.76 -1.82 -23.59
CA HIS A 67 -14.81 -0.82 -23.40
C HIS A 67 -14.29 0.59 -23.11
N ASP A 68 -12.97 0.80 -23.17
CA ASP A 68 -12.29 2.07 -22.85
C ASP A 68 -12.70 2.62 -21.47
N ILE A 69 -12.77 1.73 -20.46
CA ILE A 69 -13.09 2.09 -19.09
C ILE A 69 -11.81 2.35 -18.31
N ALA A 70 -11.70 3.54 -17.72
CA ALA A 70 -10.58 3.87 -16.84
C ALA A 70 -10.58 2.96 -15.60
N ILE A 71 -9.41 2.41 -15.27
CA ILE A 71 -9.19 1.58 -14.08
C ILE A 71 -8.33 2.35 -13.08
N THR A 72 -8.79 2.44 -11.84
CA THR A 72 -8.01 2.96 -10.72
C THR A 72 -7.80 1.85 -9.68
N PRO A 73 -6.57 1.35 -9.47
CA PRO A 73 -6.31 0.34 -8.46
C PRO A 73 -6.50 0.89 -7.04
N ARG A 74 -6.99 0.02 -6.17
CA ARG A 74 -7.21 0.34 -4.77
C ARG A 74 -6.84 -0.85 -3.88
N GLY A 75 -6.01 -0.59 -2.88
CA GLY A 75 -5.84 -1.45 -1.70
C GLY A 75 -6.82 -1.07 -0.60
N ALA A 76 -6.34 -0.84 0.62
CA ALA A 76 -7.22 -0.38 1.69
C ALA A 76 -7.66 1.09 1.57
N GLY A 77 -6.96 1.88 0.75
CA GLY A 77 -7.24 3.31 0.50
C GLY A 77 -6.97 4.22 1.70
N THR A 78 -5.84 3.98 2.38
CA THR A 78 -5.36 4.81 3.50
C THR A 78 -4.39 5.91 3.07
N GLY A 79 -4.12 6.04 1.77
CA GLY A 79 -3.16 7.02 1.24
C GLY A 79 -3.66 8.47 1.35
N ASN A 80 -2.75 9.44 1.29
CA ASN A 80 -3.05 10.84 1.63
C ASN A 80 -3.08 11.81 0.43
N TYR A 81 -2.85 11.33 -0.78
CA TYR A 81 -2.65 12.18 -1.96
C TYR A 81 -3.78 12.09 -2.98
N GLY A 82 -4.81 11.29 -2.73
CA GLY A 82 -5.81 10.95 -3.74
C GLY A 82 -5.31 9.93 -4.76
N GLN A 83 -4.22 9.20 -4.48
CA GLN A 83 -3.60 8.28 -5.45
C GLN A 83 -4.51 7.11 -5.88
N ALA A 84 -5.49 6.76 -5.05
CA ALA A 84 -6.49 5.73 -5.35
C ALA A 84 -7.88 6.34 -5.69
N MET A 85 -7.93 7.63 -6.04
CA MET A 85 -9.16 8.31 -6.42
C MET A 85 -9.33 8.34 -7.95
N PRO A 86 -10.47 7.90 -8.48
CA PRO A 86 -10.69 7.74 -9.92
C PRO A 86 -11.04 9.06 -10.61
N LEU A 87 -10.02 9.84 -10.98
CA LEU A 87 -10.20 11.19 -11.56
C LEU A 87 -11.09 11.22 -12.81
N SER A 88 -11.14 10.11 -13.57
CA SER A 88 -11.95 9.97 -14.78
C SER A 88 -13.22 9.15 -14.57
N GLY A 89 -13.63 8.90 -13.33
CA GLY A 89 -14.70 7.93 -13.04
C GLY A 89 -14.28 6.51 -13.42
N GLY A 90 -15.16 5.75 -14.05
CA GLY A 90 -14.89 4.38 -14.48
C GLY A 90 -14.93 3.39 -13.32
N ALA A 91 -13.99 2.46 -13.28
CA ALA A 91 -13.98 1.38 -12.31
C ALA A 91 -12.81 1.46 -11.33
N ILE A 92 -13.13 1.27 -10.06
CA ILE A 92 -12.12 0.96 -9.04
C ILE A 92 -11.84 -0.54 -9.07
N LEU A 93 -10.56 -0.89 -9.16
CA LEU A 93 -10.08 -2.26 -9.03
C LEU A 93 -9.62 -2.49 -7.59
N ASP A 94 -10.50 -3.05 -6.77
CA ASP A 94 -10.28 -3.30 -5.35
C ASP A 94 -9.61 -4.66 -5.14
N LEU A 95 -8.33 -4.63 -4.77
CA LEU A 95 -7.50 -5.83 -4.61
C LEU A 95 -7.63 -6.49 -3.23
N MET A 96 -8.50 -5.99 -2.34
CA MET A 96 -8.61 -6.47 -0.95
C MET A 96 -9.07 -7.94 -0.82
N ASN A 97 -9.68 -8.52 -1.86
CA ASN A 97 -10.04 -9.95 -1.89
C ASN A 97 -8.85 -10.87 -2.23
N MET A 98 -7.71 -10.30 -2.63
CA MET A 98 -6.45 -11.01 -2.89
C MET A 98 -5.52 -10.78 -1.69
N ASP A 99 -5.80 -11.43 -0.56
CA ASP A 99 -5.22 -11.11 0.75
C ASP A 99 -4.35 -12.22 1.38
N LYS A 100 -3.99 -13.24 0.61
CA LYS A 100 -3.25 -14.41 1.12
C LYS A 100 -1.75 -14.13 1.25
N VAL A 101 -1.15 -14.63 2.33
CA VAL A 101 0.29 -14.88 2.40
C VAL A 101 0.56 -16.20 1.67
N LEU A 102 1.46 -16.16 0.68
CA LEU A 102 1.64 -17.25 -0.29
C LEU A 102 2.83 -18.15 0.04
N ASP A 103 3.94 -17.59 0.53
CA ASP A 103 5.14 -18.33 0.93
C ASP A 103 5.86 -17.56 2.04
N ILE A 104 6.28 -18.26 3.09
CA ILE A 104 7.08 -17.69 4.19
C ILE A 104 8.39 -18.47 4.28
N ARG A 105 9.50 -17.73 4.27
CA ARG A 105 10.87 -18.23 4.44
C ARG A 105 11.55 -17.45 5.57
N PRO A 106 12.67 -17.95 6.12
CA PRO A 106 13.37 -17.24 7.19
C PRO A 106 13.79 -15.81 6.85
N ASP A 107 14.06 -15.52 5.57
CA ASP A 107 14.60 -14.25 5.10
C ASP A 107 13.62 -13.40 4.27
N ARG A 108 12.45 -13.95 3.90
CA ARG A 108 11.49 -13.29 3.02
C ARG A 108 10.07 -13.84 3.13
N VAL A 109 9.11 -13.05 2.67
CA VAL A 109 7.70 -13.42 2.54
C VAL A 109 7.19 -13.01 1.17
N ARG A 110 6.33 -13.85 0.58
CA ARG A 110 5.54 -13.50 -0.61
C ARG A 110 4.07 -13.46 -0.25
N ALA A 111 3.37 -12.39 -0.64
CA ALA A 111 1.95 -12.20 -0.35
C ALA A 111 1.21 -11.54 -1.53
N GLN A 112 -0.10 -11.72 -1.57
CA GLN A 112 -0.97 -11.02 -2.51
C GLN A 112 -1.11 -9.53 -2.15
N ALA A 113 -1.35 -8.68 -3.15
CA ALA A 113 -1.34 -7.21 -3.01
C ALA A 113 -2.38 -6.64 -2.02
N GLY A 114 -3.48 -7.36 -1.78
CA GLY A 114 -4.53 -6.99 -0.83
C GLY A 114 -4.21 -7.37 0.63
N ALA A 115 -3.16 -8.17 0.88
CA ALA A 115 -2.83 -8.62 2.22
C ALA A 115 -2.49 -7.42 3.12
N ILE A 116 -3.15 -7.35 4.28
CA ILE A 116 -2.90 -6.34 5.31
C ILE A 116 -1.53 -6.60 5.94
N ILE A 117 -0.75 -5.54 6.12
CA ILE A 117 0.62 -5.63 6.64
C ILE A 117 0.66 -6.29 8.02
N GLU A 118 -0.28 -5.97 8.92
CA GLU A 118 -0.40 -6.64 10.23
C GLU A 118 -0.63 -8.16 10.12
N LYS A 119 -1.42 -8.60 9.14
CA LYS A 119 -1.66 -10.03 8.89
C LYS A 119 -0.38 -10.72 8.44
N ILE A 120 0.39 -10.08 7.55
CA ILE A 120 1.69 -10.60 7.08
C ILE A 120 2.62 -10.81 8.27
N ASP A 121 2.84 -9.78 9.11
CA ASP A 121 3.71 -9.86 10.28
C ASP A 121 3.24 -10.90 11.29
N HIS A 122 1.94 -11.02 11.52
CA HIS A 122 1.39 -12.05 12.41
C HIS A 122 1.74 -13.46 11.92
N GLU A 123 1.56 -13.75 10.63
CA GLU A 123 1.88 -15.05 10.05
C GLU A 123 3.39 -15.32 10.01
N THR A 124 4.22 -14.32 9.68
CA THR A 124 5.69 -14.49 9.64
C THR A 124 6.30 -14.65 11.02
N ARG A 125 5.76 -13.97 12.04
CA ARG A 125 6.19 -14.14 13.43
C ARG A 125 5.93 -15.56 13.90
N ALA A 126 4.72 -16.07 13.64
CA ALA A 126 4.34 -17.43 14.01
C ALA A 126 5.16 -18.50 13.28
N ALA A 127 5.47 -18.29 11.99
CA ALA A 127 6.13 -19.29 11.16
C ALA A 127 7.66 -19.33 11.32
N VAL A 128 8.31 -18.17 11.41
CA VAL A 128 9.78 -18.07 11.35
C VAL A 128 10.38 -17.08 12.37
N GLY A 129 9.57 -16.50 13.26
CA GLY A 129 10.05 -15.46 14.18
C GLY A 129 10.50 -14.19 13.46
N GLY A 130 9.96 -13.94 12.27
CA GLY A 130 10.32 -12.80 11.42
C GLY A 130 9.18 -11.80 11.26
N GLU A 131 9.51 -10.59 10.88
CA GLU A 131 8.59 -9.49 10.56
C GLU A 131 9.14 -8.66 9.41
N LEU A 132 8.29 -7.84 8.78
CA LEU A 132 8.71 -6.93 7.74
C LEU A 132 9.72 -5.93 8.28
N ARG A 133 10.74 -5.62 7.47
CA ARG A 133 11.80 -4.66 7.80
C ARG A 133 11.23 -3.29 8.18
N PHE A 134 10.21 -2.84 7.46
CA PHE A 134 9.54 -1.58 7.72
C PHE A 134 8.11 -1.57 7.21
N HIS A 135 7.27 -0.69 7.77
CA HIS A 135 5.85 -0.55 7.43
C HIS A 135 5.35 0.89 7.66
N PRO A 136 4.26 1.33 7.02
CA PRO A 136 3.65 2.62 7.34
C PRO A 136 3.02 2.58 8.74
N SER A 137 2.76 3.75 9.32
CA SER A 137 2.05 3.85 10.60
C SER A 137 0.60 3.35 10.53
N THR A 138 0.00 3.29 9.33
CA THR A 138 -1.30 2.65 9.07
C THR A 138 -1.23 1.11 9.03
N TYR A 139 -0.29 0.51 9.77
CA TYR A 139 0.07 -0.91 9.80
C TYR A 139 -1.12 -1.89 9.84
N ARG A 140 -2.14 -1.58 10.65
CA ARG A 140 -3.34 -2.41 10.83
C ARG A 140 -4.35 -2.33 9.68
N MET A 141 -4.15 -1.40 8.75
CA MET A 141 -5.12 -1.10 7.69
C MET A 141 -4.51 -1.14 6.29
N ALA A 142 -3.25 -0.73 6.11
CA ALA A 142 -2.65 -0.67 4.79
C ALA A 142 -2.45 -2.08 4.20
N SER A 143 -2.79 -2.23 2.92
CA SER A 143 -2.42 -3.42 2.16
C SER A 143 -1.01 -3.29 1.61
N ILE A 144 -0.34 -4.42 1.38
CA ILE A 144 1.06 -4.40 0.94
C ILE A 144 1.24 -3.84 -0.48
N GLY A 145 0.32 -4.13 -1.40
CA GLY A 145 0.34 -3.56 -2.75
C GLY A 145 0.12 -2.05 -2.75
N GLY A 146 -0.78 -1.56 -1.88
CA GLY A 146 -1.00 -0.11 -1.71
C GLY A 146 0.22 0.59 -1.11
N PHE A 147 0.89 -0.05 -0.14
CA PHE A 147 2.13 0.49 0.42
C PHE A 147 3.23 0.60 -0.62
N ILE A 148 3.42 -0.42 -1.47
CA ILE A 148 4.45 -0.39 -2.53
C ILE A 148 4.11 0.62 -3.62
N ALA A 149 2.86 0.68 -4.07
CA ALA A 149 2.44 1.52 -5.18
C ALA A 149 2.28 3.01 -4.81
N GLY A 150 2.00 3.35 -3.54
CA GLY A 150 1.73 4.74 -3.11
C GLY A 150 2.45 5.19 -1.83
N GLY A 151 3.06 4.29 -1.08
CA GLY A 151 3.86 4.61 0.11
C GLY A 151 5.33 4.84 -0.20
N SER A 152 6.13 5.09 0.84
CA SER A 152 7.58 5.35 0.69
C SER A 152 8.46 4.72 1.77
N GLY A 153 7.96 4.59 3.01
CA GLY A 153 8.68 4.09 4.18
C GLY A 153 7.81 4.20 5.43
N GLY A 154 8.43 4.22 6.62
CA GLY A 154 7.74 4.39 7.90
C GLY A 154 8.53 3.79 9.06
N VAL A 155 7.84 3.13 9.99
CA VAL A 155 8.46 2.40 11.10
C VAL A 155 9.44 1.38 10.55
N GLY A 156 10.68 1.40 11.02
CA GLY A 156 11.81 0.58 10.54
C GLY A 156 12.73 1.32 9.55
N SER A 157 12.30 2.46 9.01
CA SER A 157 13.08 3.21 8.02
C SER A 157 14.42 3.72 8.55
N ILE A 158 14.52 3.97 9.86
CA ILE A 158 15.79 4.31 10.52
C ILE A 158 16.89 3.28 10.25
N ARG A 159 16.52 2.00 10.10
CA ARG A 159 17.47 0.91 9.89
C ARG A 159 17.63 0.53 8.42
N TRP A 160 16.54 0.60 7.65
CA TRP A 160 16.46 -0.03 6.33
C TRP A 160 16.24 0.95 5.17
N GLY A 161 16.15 2.25 5.45
CA GLY A 161 15.79 3.25 4.45
C GLY A 161 14.30 3.17 4.10
N GLY A 162 13.95 3.11 2.83
CA GLY A 162 12.54 3.02 2.41
C GLY A 162 12.38 2.21 1.14
N LEU A 163 11.18 2.20 0.56
CA LEU A 163 10.87 1.43 -0.66
C LEU A 163 11.78 1.77 -1.85
N ARG A 164 12.37 2.97 -1.86
CA ARG A 164 13.35 3.40 -2.88
C ARG A 164 14.73 2.73 -2.76
N ALA A 165 15.05 2.14 -1.61
CA ALA A 165 16.34 1.49 -1.38
C ALA A 165 16.33 0.08 -1.97
N LEU A 166 17.35 -0.24 -2.76
CA LEU A 166 17.51 -1.56 -3.38
C LEU A 166 17.50 -2.66 -2.31
N GLY A 167 16.80 -3.76 -2.60
CA GLY A 167 16.63 -4.88 -1.67
C GLY A 167 15.55 -4.68 -0.61
N SER A 168 14.82 -3.55 -0.61
CA SER A 168 13.62 -3.37 0.21
C SER A 168 12.40 -4.11 -0.34
N ILE A 169 12.42 -4.39 -1.64
CA ILE A 169 11.47 -5.24 -2.35
C ILE A 169 12.30 -6.24 -3.15
N LEU A 170 11.96 -7.53 -3.06
CA LEU A 170 12.71 -8.61 -3.71
C LEU A 170 12.14 -8.98 -5.08
N GLY A 171 10.81 -8.91 -5.20
CA GLY A 171 10.12 -9.18 -6.47
C GLY A 171 8.69 -8.66 -6.46
N LEU A 172 8.18 -8.33 -7.64
CA LEU A 172 6.78 -7.95 -7.85
C LEU A 172 6.21 -8.71 -9.04
N LYS A 173 4.99 -9.22 -8.89
CA LYS A 173 4.17 -9.68 -10.03
C LYS A 173 3.22 -8.56 -10.42
N VAL A 174 3.28 -8.15 -11.68
CA VAL A 174 2.51 -7.03 -12.23
C VAL A 174 1.70 -7.48 -13.44
N ILE A 175 0.45 -7.06 -13.53
CA ILE A 175 -0.42 -7.31 -14.68
C ILE A 175 -0.58 -6.03 -15.49
N THR A 176 -0.34 -6.10 -16.79
CA THR A 176 -0.41 -4.96 -17.72
C THR A 176 -1.85 -4.62 -18.12
N CYS A 177 -2.09 -3.36 -18.50
CA CYS A 177 -3.38 -2.91 -19.02
C CYS A 177 -3.32 -2.78 -20.55
N GLU A 178 -3.54 -3.88 -21.26
CA GLU A 178 -3.55 -3.97 -22.71
C GLU A 178 -4.65 -4.94 -23.19
N ALA A 179 -4.86 -5.09 -24.50
CA ALA A 179 -5.93 -5.93 -25.05
C ALA A 179 -5.84 -7.39 -24.59
N GLU A 180 -4.61 -7.89 -24.40
CA GLU A 180 -4.33 -9.19 -23.77
C GLU A 180 -3.37 -8.97 -22.60
N PRO A 181 -3.88 -8.79 -21.37
CA PRO A 181 -3.07 -8.54 -20.18
C PRO A 181 -2.01 -9.61 -19.95
N ARG A 182 -0.75 -9.18 -19.83
CA ARG A 182 0.40 -10.03 -19.55
C ARG A 182 0.77 -9.94 -18.07
N GLU A 183 1.25 -11.05 -17.53
CA GLU A 183 1.94 -11.06 -16.24
C GLU A 183 3.43 -10.81 -16.45
N LEU A 184 3.98 -9.88 -15.66
CA LEU A 184 5.40 -9.55 -15.63
C LEU A 184 5.92 -9.84 -14.22
N ASP A 185 7.01 -10.60 -14.13
CA ASP A 185 7.76 -10.76 -12.89
C ASP A 185 8.93 -9.77 -12.90
N LEU A 186 8.87 -8.76 -12.04
CA LEU A 186 9.87 -7.71 -11.92
C LEU A 186 10.81 -8.00 -10.76
N VAL A 187 12.11 -7.92 -11.02
CA VAL A 187 13.19 -8.13 -10.04
C VAL A 187 14.27 -7.07 -10.20
N GLY A 188 15.11 -6.88 -9.18
CA GLY A 188 16.21 -5.92 -9.23
C GLY A 188 15.72 -4.49 -9.49
N GLU A 189 16.42 -3.76 -10.35
CA GLU A 189 16.09 -2.36 -10.65
C GLU A 189 14.74 -2.19 -11.35
N ASP A 190 14.22 -3.23 -12.00
CA ASP A 190 12.94 -3.14 -12.70
C ASP A 190 11.76 -2.90 -11.77
N ILE A 191 11.88 -3.29 -10.50
CA ILE A 191 10.91 -3.01 -9.45
C ILE A 191 10.70 -1.50 -9.27
N LEU A 192 11.76 -0.71 -9.40
CA LEU A 192 11.70 0.74 -9.19
C LEU A 192 10.86 1.46 -10.25
N LYS A 193 10.58 0.81 -11.39
CA LYS A 193 9.66 1.36 -12.40
C LYS A 193 8.22 1.46 -11.88
N VAL A 194 7.79 0.53 -11.02
CA VAL A 194 6.39 0.44 -10.55
C VAL A 194 6.22 0.85 -9.08
N ALA A 195 7.29 0.85 -8.29
CA ALA A 195 7.27 1.36 -6.92
C ALA A 195 6.91 2.85 -6.90
N HIS A 196 5.98 3.24 -6.04
CA HIS A 196 5.45 4.60 -5.95
C HIS A 196 4.86 5.18 -7.26
N ALA A 197 4.47 4.32 -8.22
CA ALA A 197 3.92 4.75 -9.51
C ALA A 197 2.39 4.90 -9.50
N TYR A 198 1.72 4.79 -8.35
CA TYR A 198 0.26 4.92 -8.18
C TYR A 198 -0.56 3.95 -9.05
N GLY A 199 0.06 2.86 -9.52
CA GLY A 199 -0.58 1.88 -10.41
C GLY A 199 -0.77 2.35 -11.85
N THR A 200 -0.13 3.45 -12.28
CA THR A 200 -0.30 4.02 -13.63
C THR A 200 0.36 3.19 -14.73
N ASN A 201 1.27 2.28 -14.36
CA ASN A 201 2.04 1.46 -15.30
C ASN A 201 1.92 -0.05 -15.03
N GLY A 202 0.85 -0.46 -14.35
CA GLY A 202 0.51 -1.86 -14.12
C GLY A 202 -0.13 -2.10 -12.75
N ILE A 203 -0.78 -3.25 -12.62
CA ILE A 203 -1.44 -3.68 -11.37
C ILE A 203 -0.54 -4.66 -10.65
N ILE A 204 0.03 -4.26 -9.50
CA ILE A 204 0.76 -5.18 -8.61
C ILE A 204 -0.26 -6.16 -8.02
N VAL A 205 -0.06 -7.46 -8.22
CA VAL A 205 -0.93 -8.52 -7.69
C VAL A 205 -0.27 -9.37 -6.62
N GLU A 206 1.06 -9.47 -6.63
CA GLU A 206 1.86 -10.16 -5.61
C GLU A 206 3.17 -9.39 -5.36
N ALA A 207 3.66 -9.47 -4.13
CA ALA A 207 4.94 -8.88 -3.72
C ALA A 207 5.75 -9.86 -2.86
N GLU A 208 7.06 -9.91 -3.10
CA GLU A 208 8.04 -10.60 -2.26
C GLU A 208 8.91 -9.55 -1.55
N LEU A 209 8.99 -9.65 -0.22
CA LEU A 209 9.65 -8.68 0.65
C LEU A 209 10.61 -9.38 1.62
N PRO A 210 11.71 -8.73 2.01
CA PRO A 210 12.61 -9.29 3.00
C PRO A 210 12.01 -9.22 4.40
N LEU A 211 12.38 -10.19 5.23
CA LEU A 211 12.08 -10.19 6.66
C LEU A 211 13.31 -9.76 7.49
N ALA A 212 13.03 -9.31 8.71
CA ALA A 212 13.97 -9.13 9.79
C ALA A 212 13.51 -9.95 11.01
N PRO A 213 14.38 -10.23 11.99
CA PRO A 213 13.95 -10.88 13.22
C PRO A 213 12.89 -10.03 13.94
N ALA A 214 11.85 -10.69 14.43
CA ALA A 214 10.88 -10.05 15.32
C ALA A 214 11.47 -9.95 16.73
N HIS A 215 11.43 -8.75 17.29
CA HIS A 215 11.90 -8.47 18.64
C HIS A 215 10.75 -8.02 19.55
N ASP A 216 10.99 -8.05 20.86
CA ASP A 216 10.12 -7.40 21.85
C ASP A 216 10.46 -5.90 21.88
N TRP A 217 9.82 -5.15 20.98
CA TRP A 217 10.04 -3.71 20.86
C TRP A 217 9.41 -2.98 22.04
N VAL A 218 10.21 -2.19 22.75
CA VAL A 218 9.78 -1.43 23.93
C VAL A 218 9.55 0.03 23.56
N ASP A 219 8.33 0.51 23.75
CA ASP A 219 7.97 1.91 23.54
C ASP A 219 8.51 2.79 24.69
N MET A 220 9.15 3.90 24.34
CA MET A 220 9.70 4.87 25.29
C MET A 220 9.42 6.30 24.83
N ILE A 221 9.06 7.17 25.78
CA ILE A 221 8.93 8.61 25.57
C ILE A 221 10.01 9.31 26.39
N VAL A 222 10.76 10.21 25.74
CA VAL A 222 11.77 11.06 26.38
C VAL A 222 11.35 12.51 26.22
N GLY A 223 11.07 13.19 27.33
CA GLY A 223 10.62 14.58 27.35
C GLY A 223 11.78 15.58 27.27
N PHE A 224 11.55 16.67 26.55
CA PHE A 224 12.46 17.82 26.43
C PHE A 224 11.64 19.11 26.49
N ASP A 225 12.21 20.15 27.09
CA ASP A 225 11.57 21.48 27.13
C ASP A 225 11.74 22.24 25.80
N ASP A 226 12.71 21.85 24.97
CA ASP A 226 13.01 22.45 23.67
C ASP A 226 13.02 21.39 22.54
N PHE A 227 12.39 21.73 21.41
CA PHE A 227 12.29 20.82 20.27
C PHE A 227 13.64 20.55 19.60
N ILE A 228 14.56 21.52 19.57
CA ILE A 228 15.88 21.34 18.97
C ILE A 228 16.73 20.42 19.84
N GLU A 229 16.60 20.48 21.16
CA GLU A 229 17.22 19.51 22.07
C GLU A 229 16.71 18.09 21.83
N ALA A 230 15.39 17.89 21.66
CA ALA A 230 14.82 16.60 21.28
C ALA A 230 15.42 16.07 19.96
N CYS A 231 15.54 16.93 18.95
CA CYS A 231 16.16 16.56 17.66
C CYS A 231 17.63 16.14 17.81
N ARG A 232 18.43 16.88 18.59
CA ARG A 232 19.85 16.54 18.83
C ARG A 232 19.99 15.22 19.57
N PHE A 233 19.12 14.96 20.55
CA PHE A 233 19.07 13.67 21.23
C PHE A 233 18.71 12.54 20.25
N SER A 234 17.67 12.74 19.42
CA SER A 234 17.30 11.76 18.40
C SER A 234 18.45 11.47 17.42
N GLU A 235 19.17 12.48 16.96
CA GLU A 235 20.35 12.27 16.10
C GLU A 235 21.43 11.45 16.82
N ALA A 236 21.78 11.82 18.06
CA ALA A 236 22.79 11.11 18.84
C ALA A 236 22.43 9.63 19.06
N VAL A 237 21.15 9.34 19.30
CA VAL A 237 20.60 7.99 19.45
C VAL A 237 20.60 7.23 18.13
N ALA A 238 20.19 7.85 17.02
CA ALA A 238 20.17 7.23 15.70
C ALA A 238 21.56 6.81 15.21
N LEU A 239 22.61 7.49 15.68
CA LEU A 239 24.01 7.20 15.35
C LEU A 239 24.65 6.13 16.26
N GLN A 240 23.90 5.55 17.21
CA GLN A 240 24.40 4.46 18.05
C GLN A 240 24.20 3.10 17.36
N ASP A 241 25.22 2.57 16.70
CA ASP A 241 25.17 1.27 16.01
C ASP A 241 24.81 0.09 16.93
N GLY A 242 25.11 0.20 18.23
CA GLY A 242 24.79 -0.80 19.25
C GLY A 242 23.35 -0.76 19.77
N LEU A 243 22.58 0.27 19.42
CA LEU A 243 21.18 0.39 19.81
C LEU A 243 20.30 0.00 18.62
N LEU A 244 19.64 -1.16 18.74
CA LEU A 244 18.67 -1.59 17.75
C LEU A 244 17.35 -0.84 17.97
N ILE A 245 17.02 0.03 17.03
CA ILE A 245 15.83 0.90 17.07
C ILE A 245 14.98 0.64 15.84
N LYS A 246 13.66 0.55 16.04
CA LYS A 246 12.70 0.44 14.95
C LYS A 246 12.05 1.77 14.58
N GLU A 247 11.87 2.68 15.54
CA GLU A 247 11.30 3.99 15.29
C GLU A 247 11.95 5.04 16.20
N LEU A 248 12.17 6.25 15.67
CA LEU A 248 12.65 7.38 16.43
C LEU A 248 12.10 8.66 15.82
N SER A 249 11.27 9.38 16.58
CA SER A 249 10.56 10.55 16.09
C SER A 249 10.60 11.69 17.11
N PRO A 250 11.27 12.81 16.83
CA PRO A 250 11.10 14.03 17.60
C PRO A 250 9.76 14.69 17.25
N CYS A 251 8.92 14.91 18.25
CA CYS A 251 7.59 15.52 18.09
C CYS A 251 7.54 16.90 18.74
N ALA A 252 7.19 17.94 17.98
CA ALA A 252 7.05 19.30 18.50
C ALA A 252 5.68 19.54 19.16
N ALA A 253 5.65 20.42 20.16
CA ALA A 253 4.40 20.96 20.71
C ALA A 253 3.52 21.59 19.59
N PRO A 254 2.19 21.48 19.67
CA PRO A 254 1.41 20.92 20.77
C PRO A 254 1.11 19.42 20.64
N ILE A 255 1.74 18.70 19.70
CA ILE A 255 1.39 17.28 19.45
C ILE A 255 1.57 16.43 20.72
N PRO A 256 2.71 16.52 21.44
CA PRO A 256 2.82 15.78 22.69
C PRO A 256 1.75 16.13 23.72
N GLU A 257 1.45 17.41 23.92
CA GLU A 257 0.45 17.86 24.91
C GLU A 257 -0.98 17.37 24.60
N ALA A 258 -1.30 17.23 23.32
CA ALA A 258 -2.64 16.85 22.89
C ALA A 258 -2.88 15.34 22.88
N TYR A 259 -1.82 14.52 22.80
CA TYR A 259 -1.93 13.09 22.50
C TYR A 259 -1.14 12.15 23.42
N PHE A 260 -0.26 12.67 24.28
CA PHE A 260 0.52 11.90 25.27
C PHE A 260 0.37 12.50 26.67
#